data_AF-A0A1W5D4J5-F1
#
_entry.id   AF-A0A1W5D4J5-F1
#
_cell.length_a   1.000
_cell.length_b   1.000
_cell.length_c   1.000
_cell.angle_alpha   90.00
_cell.angle_beta   90.00
_cell.angle_gamma   90.00
#
_symmetry.space_group_name_H-M   'P 1'
#
loop_
_entity.id
_entity.type
_entity.pdbx_description
1 polymer ?
#
loop_
_entity_poly.entity_id
_entity_poly.type
_entity_poly.pdbx_seq_one_letter_code
_entity_poly.pdbx_strand_id
1 'polypeptide(L)'
;MGLEPTRTRRYLLHWREKFRRGEFGIGGDLRYVKDGVAELRVCEVPAIPESKSQTTFDLRKPRGMTLRNGHAIAGSYVQPVKGGNGSVATLKVQEGLWEHRRGHKVDGGERRKAEVRFKRRVAERRAASR
;
A
#
# COMPACT_ATOMS: atom_id res chain seq x y z
N MET A 1 -2.00 1.19 30.76
CA MET A 1 -2.46 0.75 29.42
C MET A 1 -1.54 -0.38 28.93
N GLY A 2 -2.04 -1.61 28.97
CA GLY A 2 -1.27 -2.86 28.76
C GLY A 2 -0.90 -3.18 27.31
N LEU A 3 -0.04 -2.37 26.69
CA LEU A 3 0.64 -2.71 25.43
C LEU A 3 1.84 -3.64 25.74
N GLU A 4 1.53 -4.86 26.19
CA GLU A 4 2.49 -5.78 26.81
C GLU A 4 3.57 -6.36 25.86
N PRO A 5 3.40 -6.46 24.53
CA PRO A 5 4.55 -6.73 23.69
C PRO A 5 5.41 -5.46 23.51
N THR A 6 6.61 -5.44 24.10
CA THR A 6 7.62 -4.37 23.95
C THR A 6 7.87 -3.98 22.49
N ARG A 7 7.72 -4.93 21.57
CA ARG A 7 7.86 -4.69 20.13
C ARG A 7 6.73 -3.82 19.57
N THR A 8 5.47 -4.11 19.90
CA THR A 8 4.32 -3.33 19.46
C THR A 8 4.41 -1.90 20.00
N ARG A 9 4.79 -1.74 21.27
CA ARG A 9 5.02 -0.42 21.88
C ARG A 9 6.10 0.37 21.13
N ARG A 10 7.28 -0.23 20.89
CA ARG A 10 8.37 0.42 20.13
C ARG A 10 7.94 0.76 18.70
N TYR A 11 7.17 -0.12 18.06
CA TYR A 11 6.66 0.11 16.71
C TYR A 11 5.70 1.31 16.64
N LEU A 12 4.79 1.43 17.60
CA LEU A 12 3.88 2.58 17.70
C LEU A 12 4.63 3.89 18.00
N LEU A 13 5.61 3.86 18.92
CA LEU A 13 6.43 5.04 19.22
C LEU A 13 7.23 5.52 18.00
N HIS A 14 7.79 4.58 17.24
CA HIS A 14 8.49 4.86 15.98
C HIS A 14 7.56 5.51 14.95
N TRP A 15 6.34 4.97 14.78
CA TRP A 15 5.34 5.56 13.89
C TRP A 15 4.87 6.94 14.34
N ARG A 16 4.70 7.14 15.65
CA ARG A 16 4.36 8.45 16.20
C ARG A 16 5.42 9.50 15.86
N GLU A 17 6.70 9.14 15.97
CA GLU A 17 7.80 10.05 15.66
C GLU A 17 7.90 10.35 14.16
N LYS A 18 7.73 9.34 13.31
CA LYS A 18 7.64 9.53 11.86
C LYS A 18 6.51 10.48 11.47
N PHE A 19 5.34 10.32 12.10
CA PHE A 19 4.20 11.19 11.84
C PHE A 19 4.50 12.65 12.19
N ARG A 20 5.15 12.91 13.33
CA ARG A 20 5.59 14.27 13.72
C ARG A 20 6.60 14.87 12.74
N ARG A 21 7.48 14.05 12.18
CA ARG A 21 8.47 14.46 11.17
C ARG A 21 7.87 14.64 9.76
N GLY A 22 6.57 14.38 9.57
CA GLY A 22 5.92 14.45 8.26
C GLY A 22 6.29 13.30 7.32
N GLU A 23 6.93 12.25 7.83
CA GLU A 23 7.28 11.05 7.08
C GLU A 23 6.07 10.11 7.02
N PHE A 24 5.14 10.43 6.13
CA PHE A 24 3.96 9.60 5.91
C PHE A 24 4.23 8.50 4.87
N GLY A 25 3.47 7.42 4.99
CA GLY A 25 3.43 6.37 3.97
C GLY A 25 2.58 6.78 2.75
N ILE A 26 2.21 5.78 1.96
CA ILE A 26 1.42 5.95 0.75
C ILE A 26 0.10 6.66 1.06
N GLY A 27 -0.19 7.75 0.35
CA GLY A 27 -1.42 8.52 0.51
C GLY A 27 -1.44 9.49 1.69
N GLY A 28 -0.35 9.66 2.42
CA GLY A 28 -0.29 10.60 3.54
C GLY A 28 -0.27 12.08 3.16
N ASP A 29 -0.12 12.40 1.88
CA ASP A 29 -0.16 13.75 1.31
C ASP A 29 -1.52 14.09 0.65
N LEU A 30 -2.49 13.19 0.73
CA LEU A 30 -3.83 13.40 0.18
C LEU A 30 -4.64 14.34 1.07
N ARG A 31 -5.08 15.48 0.50
CA ARG A 31 -5.94 16.45 1.18
C ARG A 31 -7.43 16.14 1.03
N TYR A 32 -7.81 15.53 -0.08
CA TYR A 32 -9.19 15.25 -0.42
C TYR A 32 -9.50 13.76 -0.22
N VAL A 33 -10.03 13.43 0.95
CA VAL A 33 -10.44 12.07 1.33
C VAL A 33 -11.87 12.13 1.84
N LYS A 34 -12.76 11.30 1.28
CA LYS A 34 -14.16 11.15 1.74
C LYS A 34 -14.36 9.73 2.25
N ASP A 35 -14.84 9.57 3.48
CA ASP A 35 -15.13 8.25 4.09
C ASP A 35 -13.95 7.26 4.06
N GLY A 36 -12.72 7.76 4.21
CA GLY A 36 -11.51 6.94 4.13
C GLY A 36 -11.19 6.46 2.71
N VAL A 37 -11.77 7.10 1.69
CA VAL A 37 -11.55 6.81 0.28
C VAL A 37 -11.08 8.09 -0.40
N ALA A 38 -9.92 8.02 -1.08
CA ALA A 38 -9.40 9.10 -1.89
C ALA A 38 -9.59 8.79 -3.37
N GLU A 39 -10.21 9.72 -4.09
CA GLU A 39 -10.30 9.66 -5.55
C GLU A 39 -9.09 10.35 -6.18
N LEU A 40 -8.51 9.68 -7.17
CA LEU A 40 -7.38 10.15 -7.95
C LEU A 40 -7.83 10.26 -9.39
N ARG A 41 -7.50 11.37 -10.03
CA ARG A 41 -7.81 11.60 -11.45
C ARG A 41 -6.56 12.04 -12.18
N VAL A 42 -6.42 11.58 -13.41
CA VAL A 42 -5.39 12.09 -14.33
C VAL A 42 -5.83 13.48 -14.77
N CYS A 43 -4.95 14.45 -14.54
CA CYS A 43 -5.12 15.81 -15.05
C CYS A 43 -4.05 16.01 -16.12
N GLU A 44 -4.48 16.17 -17.37
CA GLU A 44 -3.61 16.59 -18.46
C GLU A 44 -3.39 18.09 -18.31
N VAL A 45 -2.17 18.48 -17.93
CA VAL A 45 -1.78 19.88 -17.89
C VAL A 45 -1.08 20.19 -19.22
N PRO A 46 -1.57 21.15 -20.02
CA PRO A 46 -0.87 21.54 -21.24
C PRO A 46 0.54 22.01 -20.88
N ALA A 47 1.54 21.65 -21.67
CA ALA A 47 2.91 22.11 -21.44
C ALA A 47 2.96 23.63 -21.59
N ILE A 48 2.93 24.34 -20.45
CA ILE A 48 3.05 25.79 -20.42
C ILE A 48 4.54 26.10 -20.69
N PRO A 49 4.88 26.96 -21.67
CA PRO A 49 6.26 27.41 -21.83
C PRO A 49 6.72 28.07 -20.52
N GLU A 50 7.99 27.86 -20.15
CA GLU A 50 8.58 28.11 -18.81
C GLU A 50 8.35 29.51 -18.20
N SER A 51 7.78 30.46 -18.97
CA SER A 51 7.50 31.84 -18.61
C SER A 51 6.24 32.09 -17.78
N LYS A 52 5.33 31.13 -17.61
CA LYS A 52 4.11 31.31 -16.81
C LYS A 52 4.01 30.27 -15.69
N SER A 53 4.54 30.64 -14.52
CA SER A 53 4.43 29.87 -13.27
C SER A 53 2.99 29.95 -12.75
N GLN A 54 2.08 29.07 -13.22
CA GLN A 54 0.80 28.91 -12.55
C GLN A 54 1.03 28.27 -11.17
N THR A 55 0.45 28.85 -10.12
CA THR A 55 0.42 28.27 -8.78
C THR A 55 -0.52 27.06 -8.77
N THR A 56 -0.01 25.89 -9.14
CA THR A 56 -0.70 24.58 -9.13
C THR A 56 -0.86 24.03 -7.72
N PHE A 57 -1.26 24.88 -6.76
CA PHE A 57 -1.31 24.50 -5.35
C PHE A 57 -2.30 23.36 -5.10
N ASP A 58 -3.37 23.25 -5.89
CA ASP A 58 -4.40 22.21 -5.75
C ASP A 58 -4.12 20.94 -6.57
N LEU A 59 -3.31 21.01 -7.62
CA LEU A 59 -2.98 19.90 -8.52
C LEU A 59 -1.70 19.16 -8.11
N ARG A 60 -1.45 19.05 -6.80
CA ARG A 60 -0.25 18.41 -6.29
C ARG A 60 -0.28 16.91 -6.60
N LYS A 61 0.70 16.43 -7.37
CA LYS A 61 0.90 15.01 -7.63
C LYS A 61 1.13 14.25 -6.30
N PRO A 62 0.32 13.22 -5.98
CA PRO A 62 0.54 12.42 -4.79
C PRO A 62 1.84 11.60 -4.87
N ARG A 63 2.53 11.44 -3.74
CA ARG A 63 3.76 10.66 -3.65
C ARG A 63 3.50 9.18 -3.82
N GLY A 64 4.37 8.51 -4.60
CA GLY A 64 4.30 7.07 -4.83
C GLY A 64 3.27 6.61 -5.86
N MET A 65 2.67 7.56 -6.61
CA MET A 65 1.75 7.26 -7.72
C MET A 65 2.39 7.66 -9.05
N THR A 66 2.33 6.75 -10.01
CA THR A 66 2.87 6.94 -11.37
C THR A 66 1.78 6.75 -12.41
N LEU A 67 1.99 7.32 -13.59
CA LEU A 67 1.15 7.06 -14.75
C LEU A 67 1.83 5.98 -15.57
N ARG A 68 1.08 4.92 -15.89
CA ARG A 68 1.48 3.85 -16.81
C ARG A 68 0.72 4.02 -18.12
N ASN A 69 1.41 3.84 -19.25
CA ASN A 69 0.83 3.94 -20.60
C ASN A 69 0.15 5.30 -20.90
N GLY A 70 0.56 6.37 -20.21
CA GLY A 70 0.03 7.74 -20.39
C GLY A 70 -1.28 8.05 -19.67
N HIS A 71 -2.12 7.04 -19.37
CA HIS A 71 -3.48 7.26 -18.88
C HIS A 71 -3.89 6.40 -17.67
N ALA A 72 -3.16 5.33 -17.36
CA ALA A 72 -3.49 4.43 -16.26
C ALA A 72 -2.74 4.82 -14.99
N ILE A 73 -3.45 5.13 -13.91
CA ILE A 73 -2.83 5.41 -12.60
C ILE A 73 -2.34 4.09 -11.98
N ALA A 74 -1.04 4.02 -11.69
CA ALA A 74 -0.40 2.90 -11.04
C ALA A 74 0.19 3.32 -9.69
N GLY A 75 -0.02 2.50 -8.66
CA GLY A 75 0.52 2.71 -7.33
C GLY A 75 0.17 1.54 -6.43
N SER A 76 0.89 1.38 -5.32
CA SER A 76 0.53 0.34 -4.36
C SER A 76 -0.81 0.69 -3.73
N TYR A 77 -1.71 -0.29 -3.65
CA TYR A 77 -3.07 -0.14 -3.08
C TYR A 77 -4.00 0.79 -3.85
N VAL A 78 -3.65 1.17 -5.09
CA VAL A 78 -4.51 1.94 -5.98
C VAL A 78 -5.40 0.97 -6.77
N GLN A 79 -6.71 1.13 -6.67
CA GLN A 79 -7.69 0.35 -7.43
C GLN A 79 -8.29 1.20 -8.55
N PRO A 80 -8.20 0.81 -9.83
CA PRO A 80 -8.82 1.56 -10.91
C PRO A 80 -10.34 1.46 -10.83
N VAL A 81 -11.04 2.58 -11.08
CA VAL A 81 -12.50 2.60 -11.14
C VAL A 81 -12.97 2.12 -12.52
N LYS A 82 -13.98 1.24 -12.52
CA LYS A 82 -14.57 0.70 -13.75
C LYS A 82 -15.21 1.85 -14.56
N GLY A 83 -14.92 1.89 -15.86
CA GLY A 83 -15.47 2.90 -16.79
C GLY A 83 -14.60 4.15 -16.98
N GLY A 84 -13.49 4.29 -16.25
CA GLY A 84 -12.58 5.43 -16.37
C GLY A 84 -11.36 5.21 -17.28
N ASN A 85 -11.26 4.10 -18.03
CA ASN A 85 -10.06 3.70 -18.77
C ASN A 85 -8.75 3.74 -17.94
N GLY A 86 -8.82 3.61 -16.60
CA GLY A 86 -7.64 3.74 -15.72
C GLY A 86 -7.25 5.18 -15.37
N SER A 87 -7.95 6.19 -15.90
CA SER A 87 -7.75 7.61 -15.57
C SER A 87 -8.31 8.02 -14.21
N VAL A 88 -9.24 7.22 -13.68
CA VAL A 88 -9.82 7.40 -12.34
C VAL A 88 -9.44 6.20 -11.49
N ALA A 89 -8.87 6.47 -10.33
CA ALA A 89 -8.50 5.43 -9.39
C ALA A 89 -8.89 5.81 -7.97
N THR A 90 -9.13 4.79 -7.16
CA THR A 90 -9.57 4.90 -5.78
C THR A 90 -8.49 4.32 -4.88
N LEU A 91 -8.10 5.10 -3.86
CA LEU A 91 -7.26 4.64 -2.77
C LEU A 91 -8.14 4.51 -1.52
N LYS A 92 -8.36 3.28 -1.04
CA LYS A 92 -9.11 3.02 0.19
C LYS A 92 -8.17 2.86 1.37
N VAL A 93 -8.46 3.54 2.47
CA VAL A 93 -7.80 3.31 3.76
C VAL A 93 -8.13 1.90 4.22
N GLN A 94 -7.10 1.09 4.42
CA GLN A 94 -7.21 -0.29 4.87
C GLN A 94 -6.16 -0.58 5.93
N GLU A 95 -6.44 -1.58 6.76
CA GLU A 95 -5.49 -2.05 7.75
C GLU A 95 -4.19 -2.52 7.07
N GLY A 96 -3.05 -2.17 7.68
CA GLY A 96 -1.74 -2.55 7.15
C GLY A 96 -1.20 -1.68 6.02
N LEU A 97 -1.88 -0.58 5.64
CA LEU A 97 -1.45 0.29 4.53
C LEU A 97 -0.01 0.80 4.70
N TRP A 98 0.37 1.14 5.93
CA TRP A 98 1.71 1.59 6.30
C TRP A 98 2.44 0.56 7.18
N GLU A 99 1.92 -0.66 7.30
CA GLU A 99 2.56 -1.66 8.14
C GLU A 99 3.84 -2.19 7.50
N HIS A 100 4.89 -2.27 8.30
CA HIS A 100 6.12 -2.98 7.95
C HIS A 100 5.87 -4.47 8.20
N ARG A 101 5.33 -5.15 7.17
CA ARG A 101 5.00 -6.59 7.27
C ARG A 101 6.20 -7.39 7.75
N ARG A 102 5.95 -8.25 8.73
CA ARG A 102 6.97 -9.18 9.23
C ARG A 102 7.15 -10.32 8.23
N GLY A 103 8.41 -10.64 7.94
CA GLY A 103 8.73 -11.89 7.29
C GLY A 103 8.18 -13.06 8.12
N HIS A 104 7.45 -13.95 7.48
CA HIS A 104 7.03 -15.21 8.06
C HIS A 104 7.74 -16.35 7.35
N LYS A 105 7.95 -17.46 8.05
CA LYS A 105 8.61 -18.63 7.46
C LYS A 105 7.61 -19.38 6.60
N VAL A 106 7.85 -19.42 5.29
CA VAL A 106 7.08 -20.26 4.36
C VAL A 106 7.51 -21.72 4.54
N ASP A 107 6.55 -22.62 4.74
CA ASP A 107 6.77 -24.06 4.94
C ASP A 107 7.81 -24.40 6.04
N GLY A 108 7.79 -23.70 7.18
CA GLY A 108 8.76 -23.93 8.27
C GLY A 108 10.16 -23.36 8.00
N GLY A 109 10.35 -22.67 6.88
CA GLY A 109 11.61 -22.08 6.46
C GLY A 109 12.53 -23.08 5.76
N GLU A 110 13.71 -22.62 5.34
CA GLU A 110 14.60 -23.38 4.46
C GLU A 110 14.97 -24.76 5.02
N ARG A 111 15.35 -24.85 6.31
CA ARG A 111 15.76 -26.11 6.94
C ARG A 111 14.64 -27.14 7.09
N ARG A 112 13.40 -26.70 7.29
CA ARG A 112 12.26 -27.60 7.57
C ARG A 112 11.31 -27.78 6.40
N LYS A 113 11.52 -27.08 5.28
CA LYS A 113 10.62 -27.13 4.11
C LYS A 113 10.38 -28.54 3.59
N ALA A 114 11.44 -29.33 3.40
CA ALA A 114 11.31 -30.70 2.90
C ALA A 114 10.51 -31.59 3.86
N GLU A 115 10.82 -31.51 5.15
CA GLU A 115 10.15 -32.25 6.21
C GLU A 115 8.67 -31.88 6.33
N VAL A 116 8.36 -30.58 6.38
CA VAL A 116 6.98 -30.07 6.46
C VAL A 116 6.16 -30.51 5.25
N ARG A 117 6.72 -30.41 4.05
CA ARG A 117 6.05 -30.86 2.82
C ARG A 117 5.87 -32.36 2.77
N PHE A 118 6.84 -33.14 3.26
CA PHE A 118 6.71 -34.58 3.33
C PHE A 118 5.61 -35.01 4.31
N LYS A 119 5.63 -34.46 5.53
CA LYS A 119 4.59 -34.70 6.54
C LYS A 119 3.19 -34.31 6.03
N ARG A 120 3.09 -33.17 5.33
CA ARG A 120 1.85 -32.74 4.67
C ARG A 120 1.37 -33.75 3.63
N ARG A 121 2.24 -34.21 2.73
CA ARG A 121 1.90 -35.23 1.71
C ARG A 121 1.44 -36.55 2.31
N VAL A 122 2.08 -37.02 3.39
CA VAL A 122 1.68 -38.25 4.07
C VAL A 122 0.31 -38.09 4.74
N ALA A 123 0.05 -36.94 5.37
CA ALA A 123 -1.25 -36.65 5.97
C ALA A 123 -2.36 -36.59 4.90
N GLU A 124 -2.11 -35.94 3.76
CA GLU A 124 -3.04 -35.89 2.63
C GLU A 124 -3.34 -37.29 2.07
N ARG A 125 -2.32 -38.15 1.89
CA ARG A 125 -2.52 -39.55 1.46
C ARG A 125 -3.35 -40.36 2.44
N ARG A 126 -3.08 -40.22 3.74
CA ARG A 126 -3.85 -40.91 4.80
C ARG A 126 -5.30 -40.42 4.86
N ALA A 127 -5.53 -39.12 4.62
CA ALA A 127 -6.87 -38.56 4.57
C ALA A 127 -7.65 -38.99 3.32
N ALA A 128 -6.97 -39.22 2.20
CA ALA A 128 -7.60 -39.69 0.96
C ALA A 128 -7.87 -41.20 0.94
N SER A 129 -7.12 -41.99 1.73
CA SER A 129 -7.33 -43.44 1.87
C SER A 129 -8.36 -43.79 2.94
N ARG A 130 -8.89 -42.81 3.67
CA ARG A 130 -9.93 -42.96 4.70
C ARG A 130 -11.25 -42.44 4.15
#